data_AF-A0A8T3MJY0-F1
#
_entry.id   AF-A0A8T3MJY0-F1
#
_cell.length_a   1.000
_cell.length_b   1.000
_cell.length_c   1.000
_cell.angle_alpha   90.00
_cell.angle_beta   90.00
_cell.angle_gamma   90.00
#
_symmetry.space_group_name_H-M   'P 1'
#
loop_
_entity.id
_entity.type
_entity.pdbx_description
1 polymer ?
#
loop_
_entity_poly.entity_id
_entity_poly.type
_entity_poly.pdbx_seq_one_letter_code
_entity_poly.pdbx_strand_id
1 'polypeptide(L)' 'MGRPAACLVVEDSLNGVRSAKAAGMTVVLVPNLAVPPAPGAAEAADVVLERLSELRPGTVLRAGDAHGS' A
#
# COMPACT_ATOMS: atom_id res chain seq x y z
N MET A 1 8.80 16.73 13.29
CA MET A 1 9.01 16.25 11.91
C MET A 1 8.31 14.91 11.77
N GLY A 2 7.55 14.67 10.69
CA GLY A 2 6.79 13.42 10.51
C GLY A 2 7.69 12.21 10.23
N ARG A 3 7.17 10.99 10.43
CA ARG A 3 7.84 9.71 10.08
C ARG A 3 7.05 8.95 9.01
N PRO A 4 7.14 9.33 7.71
CA PRO A 4 6.36 8.69 6.65
C PRO A 4 6.58 7.18 6.54
N ALA A 5 7.81 6.70 6.77
CA ALA A 5 8.11 5.27 6.79
C ALA A 5 7.41 4.48 7.92
N ALA A 6 6.83 5.16 8.90
CA ALA A 6 5.99 4.56 9.94
C ALA A 6 4.48 4.69 9.64
N CYS A 7 4.11 5.23 8.48
CA CYS A 7 2.74 5.37 8.03
C CYS A 7 2.37 4.26 7.04
N LEU A 8 1.13 3.79 7.16
CA LEU A 8 0.49 2.91 6.21
C LEU A 8 -0.60 3.69 5.48
N VAL A 9 -0.62 3.58 4.16
CA VAL A 9 -1.66 4.15 3.30
C VAL A 9 -2.52 3.01 2.74
N VAL A 10 -3.83 3.21 2.70
CA VAL A 10 -4.79 2.32 2.04
C VAL A 10 -5.39 3.10 0.88
N GLU A 11 -5.25 2.58 -0.33
CA GLU A 11 -5.65 3.24 -1.57
C GLU A 11 -6.41 2.31 -2.49
N ASP A 12 -7.24 2.86 -3.37
CA ASP A 12 -7.98 2.11 -4.40
C ASP A 12 -7.53 2.45 -5.83
N SER A 13 -6.61 3.42 -5.99
CA SER A 13 -6.22 3.98 -7.28
C SER A 13 -4.70 4.03 -7.49
N LEU A 14 -4.26 3.99 -8.76
CA LEU A 14 -2.84 4.10 -9.12
C LEU A 14 -2.21 5.44 -8.69
N ASN A 15 -2.97 6.54 -8.77
CA ASN A 15 -2.47 7.86 -8.41
C ASN A 15 -2.20 7.96 -6.91
N GLY A 16 -3.10 7.40 -6.09
CA GLY A 16 -2.92 7.28 -4.65
C GLY A 16 -1.70 6.42 -4.29
N VAL A 17 -1.59 5.23 -4.90
CA VAL A 17 -0.43 4.33 -4.73
C VAL A 17 0.88 5.07 -5.02
N ARG A 18 0.98 5.73 -6.18
CA ARG A 18 2.18 6.49 -6.55
C ARG A 18 2.51 7.60 -5.56
N SER A 19 1.48 8.30 -5.08
CA SER A 19 1.65 9.38 -4.11
C SER A 19 2.19 8.87 -2.78
N ALA A 20 1.67 7.74 -2.28
CA ALA A 20 2.16 7.09 -1.06
C ALA A 20 3.61 6.63 -1.19
N LYS A 21 3.96 6.00 -2.33
CA LYS A 21 5.34 5.60 -2.62
C LYS A 21 6.29 6.80 -2.67
N ALA A 22 5.89 7.89 -3.33
CA ALA A 22 6.69 9.12 -3.41
C ALA A 22 6.91 9.77 -2.03
N ALA A 23 5.96 9.63 -1.11
CA ALA A 23 6.08 10.08 0.26
C ALA A 23 6.92 9.15 1.17
N GLY A 24 7.34 7.98 0.67
CA GLY A 24 8.09 7.00 1.45
C GLY A 24 7.24 6.24 2.47
N MET A 25 5.94 6.07 2.20
CA MET A 25 5.01 5.29 3.03
C MET A 25 4.85 3.86 2.49
N THR A 26 4.44 2.93 3.35
CA THR A 26 3.95 1.62 2.90
C THR A 26 2.53 1.79 2.37
N VAL A 27 2.20 1.17 1.23
CA VAL A 27 0.87 1.29 0.62
C VAL A 27 0.23 -0.06 0.32
N VAL A 28 -1.01 -0.20 0.78
CA VAL A 28 -1.90 -1.31 0.49
C VAL A 28 -2.92 -0.86 -0.55
N LEU A 29 -2.96 -1.55 -1.69
CA LEU A 29 -4.03 -1.38 -2.67
C LEU A 29 -5.21 -2.27 -2.27
N VAL A 30 -6.40 -1.67 -2.16
CA VAL A 30 -7.68 -2.36 -2.03
C VAL A 30 -8.56 -1.89 -3.20
N PRO A 31 -8.63 -2.65 -4.31
CA PRO A 31 -9.33 -2.20 -5.52
C PRO A 31 -10.81 -1.94 -5.27
N ASN A 32 -11.30 -0.80 -5.76
CA ASN A 32 -12.73 -0.54 -5.85
C ASN A 32 -13.31 -1.28 -7.06
N LEU A 33 -14.18 -2.27 -6.84
CA LEU A 33 -14.75 -3.08 -7.93
C LEU A 33 -15.65 -2.27 -8.89
N ALA A 34 -16.26 -1.18 -8.42
CA ALA A 34 -17.09 -0.33 -9.26
C ALA A 34 -16.26 0.56 -10.19
N VAL A 35 -15.01 0.85 -9.80
CA VAL A 35 -14.06 1.67 -10.56
C VAL A 35 -12.69 1.01 -10.46
N PRO A 36 -12.40 0.02 -11.33
CA PRO A 36 -11.15 -0.70 -11.28
C PRO A 36 -9.95 0.25 -11.39
N PRO A 37 -8.85 -0.01 -10.66
CA PRO A 37 -7.67 0.83 -10.76
C PRO A 37 -7.06 0.75 -12.17
N ALA A 38 -6.35 1.80 -12.55
CA ALA A 38 -5.58 1.81 -13.78
C ALA A 38 -4.54 0.67 -13.79
N PRO A 39 -4.20 0.12 -14.99
CA PRO A 39 -3.15 -0.89 -15.12
C PRO A 39 -1.84 -0.45 -14.45
N GLY A 40 -1.14 -1.38 -13.79
CA GLY A 40 0.08 -1.09 -13.05
C GLY A 40 -0.12 -0.73 -11.57
N ALA A 41 -1.36 -0.63 -11.08
CA ALA A 41 -1.63 -0.28 -9.68
C ALA A 41 -1.19 -1.38 -8.71
N ALA A 42 -1.45 -2.64 -9.05
CA ALA A 42 -1.10 -3.78 -8.20
C ALA A 42 0.42 -3.94 -8.09
N GLU A 43 1.12 -3.76 -9.21
CA GLU A 43 2.58 -3.87 -9.31
C GLU A 43 3.31 -2.73 -8.58
N ALA A 44 2.66 -1.56 -8.46
CA ALA A 44 3.23 -0.40 -7.77
C ALA A 44 2.98 -0.41 -6.25
N ALA A 45 2.05 -1.22 -5.76
CA ALA A 45 1.69 -1.31 -4.35
C ALA A 45 2.61 -2.27 -3.58
N ASP A 46 2.74 -2.08 -2.26
CA ASP A 46 3.53 -3.00 -1.42
C ASP A 46 2.72 -4.26 -1.07
N VAL A 47 1.41 -4.12 -0.92
CA VAL A 47 0.45 -5.20 -0.67
C VAL A 47 -0.81 -4.94 -1.47
N VAL A 48 -1.44 -6.00 -1.97
CA VAL A 48 -2.75 -5.93 -2.59
C VAL A 48 -3.70 -6.83 -1.80
N LEU A 49 -4.84 -6.29 -1.40
CA LEU A 49 -5.92 -7.03 -0.75
C LEU A 49 -7.18 -6.92 -1.59
N GLU A 50 -8.02 -7.95 -1.58
CA GLU A 50 -9.29 -7.90 -2.31
C GLU A 50 -10.33 -7.08 -1.57
N ARG A 51 -10.25 -7.07 -0.23
CA ARG A 51 -11.21 -6.40 0.64
C ARG A 51 -10.50 -5.71 1.79
N LEU A 52 -11.01 -4.55 2.21
CA LEU A 52 -10.50 -3.87 3.40
C LEU A 52 -10.61 -4.74 4.66
N SER A 53 -11.61 -5.63 4.71
CA SER A 53 -11.79 -6.60 5.78
C SER A 53 -10.67 -7.63 5.89
N GLU A 54 -9.68 -7.67 4.99
CA GLU A 54 -8.50 -8.54 5.10
C GLU A 54 -7.34 -7.84 5.80
N LEU A 55 -7.38 -6.51 5.97
CA LEU A 55 -6.29 -5.76 6.57
C LEU A 55 -6.13 -6.10 8.05
N ARG A 56 -5.02 -6.75 8.41
CA ARG A 56 -4.65 -7.13 9.78
C ARG A 56 -3.19 -6.77 10.05
N PRO A 57 -2.76 -6.65 11.32
CA PRO A 57 -1.36 -6.38 11.64
C PRO A 57 -0.35 -7.33 10.98
N GLY A 58 -0.73 -8.57 10.66
CA GLY A 58 0.13 -9.56 9.99
C GLY A 58 0.07 -9.56 8.45
N THR A 59 -0.82 -8.80 7.82
CA THR A 59 -0.93 -8.76 6.34
C THR A 59 -0.08 -7.67 5.71
N VAL A 60 0.60 -6.85 6.52
CA VAL A 60 1.48 -5.77 6.07
C VAL A 60 2.81 -5.91 6.81
N LEU A 61 3.89 -6.10 6.06
CA LEU A 61 5.25 -6.10 6.61
C LEU A 61 5.73 -4.65 6.77
N ARG A 62 6.54 -4.37 7.79
CA ARG A 62 7.13 -3.03 7.91
C ARG A 62 8.20 -2.85 6.84
N ALA A 63 8.24 -1.66 6.25
CA ALA A 63 9.40 -1.20 5.49
C ALA A 63 10.61 -1.10 6.47
N GLY A 64 11.39 -2.19 6.56
CA GLY A 64 12.47 -2.36 7.51
C GLY A 64 12.75 -3.81 7.90
N ASP A 65 11.76 -4.71 7.73
CA ASP A 65 11.91 -6.12 8.11
C ASP A 65 12.74 -6.94 7.10
N ALA A 66 13.18 -6.34 5.98
CA ALA A 66 13.86 -7.01 4.88
C ALA A 66 15.39 -6.78 4.81
N HIS A 67 16.04 -6.24 5.85
CA HIS A 67 17.52 -6.19 5.95
C HIS A 67 17.95 -6.61 7.36
N GLY A 68 18.17 -7.91 7.54
CA GLY A 68 18.56 -8.52 8.81
C GLY A 68 19.18 -9.90 8.63
N SER A 69 20.26 -9.99 7.85
CA SER A 69 21.39 -10.93 7.99
C SER A 69 22.52 -10.51 7.07
#